data_AF-A0A937MHQ0-F1
#
_entry.id   AF-A0A937MHQ0-F1
#
_cell.length_a   1.000
_cell.length_b   1.000
_cell.length_c   1.000
_cell.angle_alpha   90.00
_cell.angle_beta   90.00
_cell.angle_gamma   90.00
#
_symmetry.space_group_name_H-M   'P 1'
#
loop_
_entity.id
_entity.type
_entity.pdbx_description
1 polymer ?
#
loop_
_entity_poly.entity_id
_entity_poly.type
_entity_poly.pdbx_seq_one_letter_code
_entity_poly.pdbx_strand_id
1 'polypeptide(L)'
;MTGVASFPALQPGFQTHWGLSNTDAGWINGIFYGGYLLAVPVLVSLTDRVSSRRIYVLSTLLSAAASVVFALFAEGFWTAMAFRALAGIGMAGTYMPGLKLLSDHLGGKQSRAVAFYTASFSIGVSLSFLMSGEVAELAGWQWAFGAASLGPLLALALLSVTLPAPPAQPETTPDTHLLDFRPVLRCRPAMGYVLAYAAHNFELFAFRSWLVAFLVFVQESSSGLATDWSATVIATVVVIIGLPSSVVGNELAVRFGRQRLITVVMLGSAILAMGIGFAAYLPYWLLLVLVCVYAVTVTADSGSITAGVVAAAPQGYRGATMAVHSMIGFGGSFAGPLMFGVVLDVTGGGVVIASWGAAFVLSAVVVALGPVFLAWSRRH
;
A
#
# COMPACT_ATOMS: atom_id res chain seq x y z
N MET A 1 6.04 4.02 9.70
CA MET A 1 5.67 4.03 8.26
C MET A 1 6.44 5.08 7.45
N THR A 2 7.39 5.80 8.04
CA THR A 2 8.18 6.88 7.40
C THR A 2 9.09 6.42 6.26
N GLY A 3 9.42 5.12 6.17
CA GLY A 3 10.28 4.56 5.11
C GLY A 3 9.55 3.85 3.98
N VAL A 4 8.22 3.81 3.98
CA VAL A 4 7.44 3.00 3.02
C VAL A 4 7.60 3.53 1.61
N ALA A 5 7.53 4.85 1.45
CA ALA A 5 7.62 5.53 0.17
C ALA A 5 9.03 6.03 -0.16
N SER A 6 10.05 5.76 0.66
CA SER A 6 11.40 6.32 0.44
C SER A 6 12.04 5.87 -0.87
N PHE A 7 11.88 4.59 -1.24
CA PHE A 7 12.35 4.12 -2.55
C PHE A 7 11.54 4.73 -3.71
N PRO A 8 10.19 4.63 -3.77
CA PRO A 8 9.45 5.20 -4.89
C PRO A 8 9.56 6.73 -4.99
N ALA A 9 9.75 7.43 -3.87
CA ALA A 9 9.99 8.88 -3.86
C ALA A 9 11.29 9.28 -4.57
N LEU A 10 12.32 8.44 -4.48
CA LEU A 10 13.66 8.71 -5.01
C LEU A 10 14.00 7.81 -6.20
N GLN A 11 13.01 7.04 -6.69
CA GLN A 11 13.20 6.01 -7.68
C GLN A 11 13.84 6.54 -8.98
N PRO A 12 13.43 7.69 -9.56
CA PRO A 12 14.09 8.19 -10.77
C PRO A 12 15.60 8.41 -10.56
N GLY A 13 15.99 8.92 -9.39
CA GLY A 13 17.39 9.08 -9.01
C GLY A 13 18.13 7.75 -8.88
N PHE A 14 17.52 6.74 -8.27
CA PHE A 14 18.10 5.40 -8.17
C PHE A 14 18.24 4.69 -9.52
N GLN A 15 17.28 4.89 -10.43
CA GLN A 15 17.35 4.33 -11.79
C GLN A 15 18.59 4.86 -12.53
N THR A 16 18.85 6.16 -12.43
CA THR A 16 20.07 6.76 -13.01
C THR A 16 21.33 6.35 -12.25
N HIS A 17 21.31 6.37 -10.92
CA HIS A 17 22.50 6.13 -10.08
C HIS A 17 23.00 4.68 -10.14
N TRP A 18 22.09 3.70 -10.19
CA TRP A 18 22.42 2.27 -10.21
C TRP A 18 22.18 1.60 -11.56
N GLY A 19 21.79 2.35 -12.59
CA GLY A 19 21.50 1.83 -13.93
C GLY A 19 20.34 0.84 -13.95
N LEU A 20 19.29 1.07 -13.16
CA LEU A 20 18.15 0.16 -13.05
C LEU A 20 17.17 0.34 -14.22
N SER A 21 16.68 -0.77 -14.75
CA SER A 21 15.50 -0.77 -15.64
C SER A 21 14.21 -0.41 -14.89
N ASN A 22 13.11 -0.17 -15.60
CA ASN A 22 11.83 0.03 -14.93
C ASN A 22 11.35 -1.26 -14.26
N THR A 23 11.65 -2.41 -14.84
CA THR A 23 11.40 -3.73 -14.26
C THR A 23 12.16 -3.92 -12.95
N ASP A 24 13.42 -3.51 -12.89
CA ASP A 24 14.24 -3.57 -11.66
C ASP A 24 13.65 -2.69 -10.55
N ALA A 25 13.28 -1.44 -10.90
CA ALA A 25 12.60 -0.54 -9.97
C ALA A 25 11.24 -1.09 -9.51
N GLY A 26 10.49 -1.72 -10.43
CA GLY A 26 9.24 -2.41 -10.14
C GLY A 26 9.42 -3.57 -9.15
N TRP A 27 10.46 -4.38 -9.32
CA TRP A 27 10.86 -5.43 -8.39
C TRP A 27 11.19 -4.87 -6.99
N ILE A 28 12.02 -3.82 -6.90
CA ILE A 28 12.42 -3.23 -5.61
C ILE A 28 11.22 -2.58 -4.89
N ASN A 29 10.27 -2.03 -5.63
CA ASN A 29 9.00 -1.56 -5.08
C ASN A 29 8.14 -2.72 -4.59
N GLY A 30 7.93 -3.73 -5.44
CA GLY A 30 7.07 -4.88 -5.17
C GLY A 30 7.58 -5.75 -4.02
N ILE A 31 8.89 -6.05 -3.95
CA ILE A 31 9.47 -7.00 -2.99
C ILE A 31 9.25 -6.59 -1.53
N PHE A 32 9.07 -5.30 -1.27
CA PHE A 32 8.66 -4.82 0.04
C PHE A 32 7.32 -5.43 0.48
N TYR A 33 6.35 -5.52 -0.43
CA TYR A 33 5.09 -6.22 -0.20
C TYR A 33 5.24 -7.74 -0.29
N GLY A 34 6.23 -8.24 -1.03
CA GLY A 34 6.62 -9.66 -1.03
C GLY A 34 7.14 -10.13 0.33
N GLY A 35 8.02 -9.35 0.97
CA GLY A 35 8.50 -9.60 2.33
C GLY A 35 7.35 -9.55 3.35
N TYR A 36 6.43 -8.60 3.19
CA TYR A 36 5.20 -8.55 4.00
C TYR A 36 4.37 -9.83 3.83
N LEU A 37 4.09 -10.23 2.59
CA LEU A 37 3.29 -11.40 2.22
C LEU A 37 3.83 -12.70 2.84
N LEU A 38 5.15 -12.89 2.78
CA LEU A 38 5.80 -14.08 3.33
C LEU A 38 5.80 -14.09 4.87
N ALA A 39 5.89 -12.91 5.49
CA ALA A 39 5.97 -12.80 6.94
C ALA A 39 4.61 -12.89 7.64
N VAL A 40 3.52 -12.42 7.02
CA VAL A 40 2.20 -12.34 7.65
C VAL A 40 1.70 -13.67 8.22
N PRO A 41 1.72 -14.81 7.50
CA PRO A 41 1.21 -16.07 8.05
C PRO A 41 1.95 -16.47 9.32
N VAL A 42 3.28 -16.28 9.35
CA VAL A 42 4.11 -16.62 10.50
C VAL A 42 3.86 -15.65 11.66
N LEU A 43 3.95 -14.35 11.40
CA LEU A 43 3.85 -13.32 12.44
C LEU A 43 2.46 -13.21 13.05
N VAL A 44 1.40 -13.36 12.24
CA VAL A 44 0.01 -13.33 12.73
C VAL A 44 -0.28 -14.57 13.56
N SER A 45 0.06 -15.76 13.10
CA SER A 45 -0.10 -16.99 13.90
C SER A 45 0.72 -16.95 15.19
N LEU A 46 1.87 -16.29 15.19
CA LEU A 46 2.69 -16.12 16.39
C LEU A 46 2.02 -15.22 17.44
N THR A 47 1.09 -14.33 17.05
CA THR A 47 0.35 -13.49 18.00
C THR A 47 -0.60 -14.27 18.91
N ASP A 48 -0.86 -15.55 18.61
CA ASP A 48 -1.70 -16.43 19.43
C ASP A 48 -0.90 -17.25 20.45
N ARG A 49 0.41 -17.02 20.53
CA ARG A 49 1.32 -17.71 21.47
C ARG A 49 2.33 -16.76 22.12
N VAL A 50 2.56 -15.62 21.50
CA VAL A 50 3.53 -14.61 21.90
C VAL A 50 2.81 -13.27 21.93
N SER A 51 3.08 -12.48 22.97
CA SER A 51 2.44 -11.18 23.13
C SER A 51 2.63 -10.29 21.90
N SER A 52 1.52 -9.72 21.39
CA SER A 52 1.49 -8.79 20.26
C SER A 52 2.50 -7.64 20.42
N ARG A 53 2.74 -7.20 21.67
CA ARG A 53 3.75 -6.19 22.00
C ARG A 53 5.16 -6.63 21.61
N ARG A 54 5.58 -7.87 21.91
CA ARG A 54 6.94 -8.35 21.57
C ARG A 54 7.13 -8.41 20.06
N ILE A 55 6.14 -8.93 19.33
CA ILE A 55 6.15 -8.99 17.87
C ILE A 55 6.26 -7.58 17.30
N TYR A 56 5.41 -6.65 17.76
CA TYR A 56 5.44 -5.26 17.33
C TYR A 56 6.81 -4.60 17.55
N VAL A 57 7.41 -4.76 18.74
CA VAL A 57 8.72 -4.18 19.06
C VAL A 57 9.81 -4.71 18.12
N LEU A 58 9.91 -6.04 17.97
CA LEU A 58 10.92 -6.67 17.12
C LEU A 58 10.75 -6.26 15.65
N SER A 59 9.52 -6.23 15.15
CA SER A 59 9.23 -5.82 13.77
C SER A 59 9.48 -4.34 13.52
N THR A 60 9.24 -3.49 14.52
CA THR A 60 9.56 -2.05 14.43
C THR A 60 11.08 -1.83 14.44
N LEU A 61 11.82 -2.56 15.28
CA LEU A 61 13.30 -2.56 15.28
C LEU A 61 13.85 -3.05 13.94
N LEU A 62 13.31 -4.14 13.40
CA LEU A 62 13.68 -4.64 12.08
C LEU A 62 13.42 -3.61 10.98
N SER A 63 12.30 -2.89 11.05
CA SER A 63 11.98 -1.82 10.10
C SER A 63 12.99 -0.66 10.18
N ALA A 64 13.37 -0.25 11.40
CA ALA A 64 14.38 0.80 11.61
C ALA A 64 15.74 0.35 11.06
N ALA A 65 16.16 -0.88 11.43
CA ALA A 65 17.42 -1.46 11.01
C ALA A 65 17.48 -1.62 9.48
N ALA A 66 16.40 -2.08 8.84
CA ALA A 66 16.34 -2.21 7.39
C ALA A 66 16.55 -0.86 6.68
N SER A 67 15.96 0.23 7.19
CA SER A 67 16.19 1.58 6.65
C SER A 67 17.64 2.06 6.84
N VAL A 68 18.23 1.83 8.01
CA VAL A 68 19.64 2.20 8.28
C VAL A 68 20.61 1.38 7.42
N VAL A 69 20.39 0.07 7.33
CA VAL A 69 21.23 -0.82 6.51
C VAL A 69 21.08 -0.48 5.03
N PHE A 70 19.87 -0.13 4.56
CA PHE A 70 19.69 0.39 3.20
C PHE A 70 20.51 1.67 2.98
N ALA A 71 20.44 2.63 3.91
CA ALA A 71 21.18 3.89 3.81
C ALA A 71 22.70 3.69 3.73
N LEU A 72 23.24 2.67 4.42
CA LEU A 72 24.68 2.46 4.55
C LEU A 72 25.26 1.52 3.50
N PHE A 73 24.49 0.52 3.04
CA PHE A 73 25.02 -0.62 2.27
C PHE A 73 24.27 -0.89 0.95
N ALA A 74 23.27 -0.10 0.57
CA ALA A 74 22.60 -0.29 -0.72
C ALA A 74 23.49 0.20 -1.87
N GLU A 75 23.89 -0.71 -2.75
CA GLU A 75 24.82 -0.44 -3.87
C GLU A 75 24.21 -0.75 -5.25
N GLY A 76 23.00 -1.30 -5.29
CA GLY A 76 22.31 -1.63 -6.54
C GLY A 76 21.11 -2.54 -6.34
N PHE A 77 20.70 -3.20 -7.42
CA PHE A 77 19.46 -3.99 -7.48
C PHE A 77 19.34 -5.03 -6.36
N TRP A 78 20.31 -5.93 -6.21
CA TRP A 78 20.23 -7.06 -5.28
C TRP A 78 20.23 -6.64 -3.81
N THR A 79 21.10 -5.70 -3.44
CA THR A 79 21.14 -5.16 -2.07
C THR A 79 19.87 -4.38 -1.75
N ALA A 80 19.36 -3.59 -2.70
CA ALA A 80 18.11 -2.86 -2.53
C ALA A 80 16.92 -3.82 -2.35
N MET A 81 16.84 -4.87 -3.16
CA MET A 81 15.84 -5.94 -3.04
C MET A 81 15.86 -6.58 -1.65
N ALA A 82 17.04 -7.00 -1.18
CA ALA A 82 17.19 -7.66 0.12
C ALA A 82 16.74 -6.76 1.27
N PHE A 83 17.22 -5.52 1.33
CA PHE A 83 16.89 -4.60 2.42
C PHE A 83 15.43 -4.13 2.36
N ARG A 84 14.86 -3.98 1.16
CA ARG A 84 13.43 -3.68 0.99
C ARG A 84 12.54 -4.85 1.41
N ALA A 85 12.94 -6.08 1.13
CA ALA A 85 12.25 -7.28 1.62
C ALA A 85 12.25 -7.31 3.16
N LEU A 86 13.40 -7.04 3.80
CA LEU A 86 13.52 -6.95 5.27
C LEU A 86 12.61 -5.87 5.86
N ALA A 87 12.56 -4.69 5.24
CA ALA A 87 11.65 -3.62 5.63
C ALA A 87 10.16 -4.05 5.50
N GLY A 88 9.84 -4.84 4.47
CA GLY A 88 8.54 -5.46 4.28
C GLY A 88 8.15 -6.44 5.39
N ILE A 89 9.08 -7.31 5.79
CA ILE A 89 8.91 -8.23 6.93
C ILE A 89 8.66 -7.43 8.22
N GLY A 90 9.42 -6.34 8.42
CA GLY A 90 9.19 -5.41 9.52
C GLY A 90 7.79 -4.78 9.49
N MET A 91 7.30 -4.38 8.32
CA MET A 91 5.93 -3.85 8.18
C MET A 91 4.87 -4.88 8.60
N ALA A 92 5.01 -6.15 8.21
CA ALA A 92 4.02 -7.19 8.52
C ALA A 92 3.72 -7.31 10.02
N GLY A 93 4.74 -7.26 10.86
CA GLY A 93 4.57 -7.37 12.30
C GLY A 93 4.16 -6.06 13.00
N THR A 94 4.15 -4.94 12.30
CA THR A 94 3.63 -3.67 12.85
C THR A 94 2.17 -3.45 12.50
N TYR A 95 1.71 -3.85 11.30
CA TYR A 95 0.36 -3.55 10.85
C TYR A 95 -0.73 -4.38 11.55
N MET A 96 -0.70 -5.72 11.43
CA MET A 96 -1.73 -6.57 12.06
C MET A 96 -1.53 -6.75 13.57
N PRO A 97 -0.33 -7.06 14.08
CA PRO A 97 -0.11 -7.15 15.52
C PRO A 97 -0.29 -5.81 16.24
N GLY A 98 0.02 -4.67 15.59
CA GLY A 98 -0.28 -3.35 16.13
C GLY A 98 -1.77 -3.08 16.26
N LEU A 99 -2.59 -3.54 15.31
CA LEU A 99 -4.05 -3.45 15.39
C LEU A 99 -4.62 -4.36 16.49
N LYS A 100 -4.06 -5.56 16.68
CA LYS A 100 -4.40 -6.46 17.80
C LYS A 100 -4.06 -5.80 19.13
N LEU A 101 -2.83 -5.30 19.28
CA LEU A 101 -2.37 -4.57 20.45
C LEU A 101 -3.28 -3.37 20.78
N LEU A 102 -3.68 -2.60 19.77
CA LEU A 102 -4.61 -1.49 19.94
C LEU A 102 -6.00 -1.97 20.40
N SER A 103 -6.53 -3.02 19.78
CA SER A 103 -7.85 -3.58 20.12
C SER A 103 -7.89 -4.14 21.55
N ASP A 104 -6.83 -4.82 21.97
CA ASP A 104 -6.72 -5.43 23.31
C ASP A 104 -6.83 -4.38 24.44
N HIS A 105 -6.47 -3.12 24.16
CA HIS A 105 -6.46 -2.02 25.15
C HIS A 105 -7.71 -1.14 25.11
N LEU A 106 -8.59 -1.26 24.10
CA LEU A 106 -9.62 -0.25 23.85
C LEU A 106 -11.06 -0.59 24.26
N GLY A 107 -11.34 -1.82 24.71
CA GLY A 107 -12.73 -2.22 25.02
C GLY A 107 -13.71 -1.89 23.89
N GLY A 108 -15.00 -1.74 24.19
CA GLY A 108 -16.08 -1.53 23.21
C GLY A 108 -15.98 -0.30 22.28
N LYS A 109 -14.90 0.50 22.32
CA LYS A 109 -14.63 1.64 21.41
C LYS A 109 -13.85 1.25 20.14
N GLN A 110 -13.82 -0.03 19.80
CA GLN A 110 -12.97 -0.63 18.77
C GLN A 110 -13.11 0.01 17.37
N SER A 111 -14.34 0.34 16.94
CA SER A 111 -14.60 0.83 15.56
C SER A 111 -13.88 2.15 15.22
N ARG A 112 -13.95 3.17 16.10
CA ARG A 112 -13.32 4.48 15.84
C ARG A 112 -11.80 4.39 15.84
N ALA A 113 -11.22 3.57 16.70
CA ALA A 113 -9.78 3.43 16.79
C ALA A 113 -9.19 2.63 15.62
N VAL A 114 -9.89 1.60 15.15
CA VAL A 114 -9.54 0.88 13.91
C VAL A 114 -9.52 1.86 12.73
N ALA A 115 -10.51 2.75 12.62
CA ALA A 115 -10.55 3.76 11.56
C ALA A 115 -9.39 4.77 11.65
N PHE A 116 -9.04 5.23 12.86
CA PHE A 116 -7.88 6.12 13.04
C PHE A 116 -6.55 5.41 12.73
N TYR A 117 -6.44 4.13 13.11
CA TYR A 117 -5.27 3.30 12.84
C TYR A 117 -5.04 3.11 11.34
N THR A 118 -6.08 2.77 10.58
CA THR A 118 -5.99 2.62 9.12
C THR A 118 -5.73 3.96 8.43
N ALA A 119 -6.36 5.05 8.89
CA ALA A 119 -6.12 6.40 8.41
C ALA A 119 -4.64 6.84 8.57
N SER A 120 -4.02 6.49 9.70
CA SER A 120 -2.62 6.81 9.97
C SER A 120 -1.64 6.23 8.94
N PHE A 121 -2.03 5.17 8.22
CA PHE A 121 -1.22 4.60 7.14
C PHE A 121 -1.05 5.59 5.97
N SER A 122 -2.14 6.17 5.46
CA SER A 122 -2.09 7.13 4.34
C SER A 122 -1.34 8.40 4.73
N ILE A 123 -1.52 8.88 5.96
CA ILE A 123 -0.73 10.00 6.52
C ILE A 123 0.76 9.63 6.52
N GLY A 124 1.10 8.45 7.05
CA GLY A 124 2.48 7.98 7.11
C GLY A 124 3.15 7.84 5.75
N VAL A 125 2.44 7.32 4.74
CA VAL A 125 2.95 7.23 3.36
C VAL A 125 3.12 8.62 2.74
N SER A 126 2.19 9.55 2.98
CA SER A 126 2.29 10.93 2.48
C SER A 126 3.50 11.64 3.08
N LEU A 127 3.67 11.60 4.41
CA LEU A 127 4.88 12.13 5.06
C LEU A 127 6.16 11.43 4.60
N SER A 128 6.08 10.14 4.24
CA SER A 128 7.23 9.41 3.71
C SER A 128 7.68 9.97 2.35
N PHE A 129 6.77 10.36 1.45
CA PHE A 129 7.12 11.06 0.21
C PHE A 129 7.80 12.40 0.49
N LEU A 130 7.17 13.23 1.32
CA LEU A 130 7.68 14.57 1.65
C LEU A 130 9.07 14.48 2.28
N MET A 131 9.20 13.76 3.39
CA MET A 131 10.44 13.64 4.14
C MET A 131 11.55 13.01 3.27
N SER A 132 11.23 12.03 2.43
CA SER A 132 12.26 11.42 1.58
C SER A 132 12.76 12.37 0.50
N GLY A 133 11.87 13.13 -0.13
CA GLY A 133 12.24 14.15 -1.12
C GLY A 133 13.10 15.26 -0.52
N GLU A 134 12.58 15.93 0.53
CA GLU A 134 13.25 17.09 1.15
C GLU A 134 14.61 16.72 1.75
N VAL A 135 14.71 15.59 2.46
CA VAL A 135 15.98 15.17 3.06
C VAL A 135 16.98 14.72 1.98
N ALA A 136 16.51 14.07 0.92
CA ALA A 136 17.40 13.68 -0.17
C ALA A 136 17.95 14.89 -0.94
N GLU A 137 17.15 15.93 -1.13
CA GLU A 137 17.59 17.18 -1.75
C GLU A 137 18.65 17.89 -0.90
N LEU A 138 18.44 17.94 0.43
CA LEU A 138 19.34 18.64 1.34
C LEU A 138 20.65 17.89 1.64
N ALA A 139 20.59 16.57 1.78
CA ALA A 139 21.70 15.78 2.34
C ALA A 139 22.01 14.49 1.54
N GLY A 140 21.21 14.12 0.54
CA GLY A 140 21.37 12.90 -0.23
C GLY A 140 20.47 11.74 0.24
N TRP A 141 20.30 10.75 -0.63
CA TRP A 141 19.35 9.65 -0.44
C TRP A 141 19.68 8.78 0.78
N GLN A 142 20.95 8.66 1.16
CA GLN A 142 21.37 7.91 2.35
C GLN A 142 20.73 8.52 3.61
N TRP A 143 20.72 9.85 3.72
CA TRP A 143 20.11 10.55 4.85
C TRP A 143 18.59 10.50 4.81
N ALA A 144 17.97 10.42 3.63
CA ALA A 144 16.53 10.20 3.53
C ALA A 144 16.11 8.84 4.13
N PHE A 145 16.86 7.77 3.84
CA PHE A 145 16.65 6.46 4.47
C PHE A 145 17.05 6.44 5.96
N GLY A 146 18.10 7.17 6.34
CA GLY A 146 18.46 7.40 7.74
C GLY A 146 17.31 8.07 8.52
N ALA A 147 16.77 9.17 8.00
CA ALA A 147 15.61 9.88 8.56
C ALA A 147 14.37 8.99 8.59
N ALA A 148 14.18 8.12 7.59
CA ALA A 148 13.10 7.16 7.56
C ALA A 148 13.13 6.16 8.73
N SER A 149 14.29 5.90 9.33
CA SER A 149 14.41 5.07 10.54
C SER A 149 13.84 5.74 11.80
N LEU A 150 13.76 7.08 11.82
CA LEU A 150 13.28 7.84 12.99
C LEU A 150 11.83 7.52 13.32
N GLY A 151 10.95 7.32 12.34
CA GLY A 151 9.54 7.02 12.60
C GLY A 151 9.34 5.73 13.42
N PRO A 152 9.88 4.57 13.00
CA PRO A 152 9.92 3.36 13.82
C PRO A 152 10.55 3.56 15.22
N LEU A 153 11.67 4.29 15.32
CA LEU A 153 12.33 4.53 16.61
C LEU A 153 11.48 5.39 17.55
N LEU A 154 10.84 6.44 17.03
CA LEU A 154 9.89 7.27 17.76
C LEU A 154 8.67 6.46 18.20
N ALA A 155 8.17 5.56 17.35
CA ALA A 155 7.07 4.66 17.72
C ALA A 155 7.47 3.73 18.88
N LEU A 156 8.70 3.21 18.91
CA LEU A 156 9.23 2.41 20.01
C LEU A 156 9.38 3.23 21.30
N ALA A 157 9.92 4.45 21.20
CA ALA A 157 10.04 5.36 22.34
C ALA A 157 8.67 5.66 22.95
N LEU A 158 7.69 6.03 22.12
CA LEU A 158 6.31 6.26 22.55
C LEU A 158 5.69 5.01 23.17
N LEU A 159 5.85 3.84 22.55
CA LEU A 159 5.33 2.57 23.08
C LEU A 159 5.93 2.24 24.47
N SER A 160 7.22 2.52 24.67
CA SER A 160 7.92 2.25 25.92
C SER A 160 7.43 3.11 27.09
N VAL A 161 6.98 4.34 26.81
CA VAL A 161 6.52 5.29 27.83
C VAL A 161 5.00 5.23 28.05
N THR A 162 4.21 5.02 26.99
CA THR A 162 2.75 5.27 27.02
C THR A 162 1.88 4.03 27.18
N LEU A 163 2.38 2.86 26.77
CA LEU A 163 1.61 1.62 26.80
C LEU A 163 2.16 0.71 27.91
N PRO A 164 1.38 0.43 28.98
CA PRO A 164 1.70 -0.63 29.92
C PRO A 164 1.76 -2.00 29.23
N ALA A 165 2.40 -2.98 29.86
CA ALA A 165 2.24 -4.36 29.41
C ALA A 165 0.76 -4.75 29.57
N PRO A 166 0.09 -5.27 28.52
CA PRO A 166 -1.29 -5.71 28.67
C PRO A 166 -1.37 -6.78 29.77
N PRO A 167 -2.46 -6.80 30.56
CA PRO A 167 -2.74 -7.93 31.44
C PRO A 167 -2.69 -9.22 30.62
N ALA A 168 -2.12 -10.30 31.17
CA ALA A 168 -2.17 -11.60 30.53
C ALA A 168 -3.65 -12.02 30.40
N GLN A 169 -4.22 -11.81 29.23
CA GLN A 169 -5.52 -12.38 28.93
C GLN A 169 -5.30 -13.88 28.67
N PRO A 170 -6.14 -14.78 29.20
CA PRO A 170 -6.12 -16.16 28.79
C PRO A 170 -6.33 -16.16 27.28
N GLU A 171 -5.32 -16.59 26.53
CA GLU A 171 -5.48 -16.83 25.10
C GLU A 171 -6.55 -17.92 24.99
N THR A 172 -7.77 -17.53 24.66
CA THR A 172 -8.76 -18.49 24.18
C THR A 172 -8.23 -18.95 22.84
N THR A 173 -7.41 -19.99 22.83
CA THR A 173 -7.08 -20.71 21.60
C THR A 173 -8.41 -21.13 21.01
N PRO A 174 -8.86 -20.51 19.91
CA PRO A 174 -10.06 -20.98 19.26
C PRO A 174 -9.75 -22.42 18.84
N ASP A 175 -10.72 -23.32 19.02
CA ASP A 175 -10.62 -24.73 18.63
C ASP A 175 -10.75 -24.87 17.10
N THR A 176 -10.00 -24.04 16.37
CA THR A 176 -9.93 -24.00 14.93
C THR A 176 -8.48 -24.26 14.52
N HIS A 177 -8.30 -25.11 13.51
CA HIS A 177 -6.98 -25.34 12.94
C HIS A 177 -6.45 -24.00 12.40
N LEU A 178 -5.41 -23.45 13.03
CA LEU A 178 -4.83 -22.11 12.77
C LEU A 178 -4.48 -21.80 11.29
N LEU A 179 -4.44 -22.82 10.44
CA LEU A 179 -4.12 -22.74 9.01
C LEU A 179 -5.20 -23.35 8.11
N ASP A 180 -6.41 -23.62 8.63
CA ASP A 180 -7.51 -24.08 7.78
C ASP A 180 -8.18 -22.90 7.07
N PHE A 181 -7.60 -22.51 5.94
CA PHE A 181 -8.17 -21.51 5.04
C PHE A 181 -9.23 -22.09 4.10
N ARG A 182 -9.46 -23.41 4.10
CA ARG A 182 -10.38 -24.07 3.15
C ARG A 182 -11.81 -23.52 3.24
N PRO A 183 -12.38 -23.25 4.43
CA PRO A 183 -13.72 -22.66 4.53
C PRO A 183 -13.81 -21.27 3.89
N VAL A 184 -12.75 -20.47 4.01
CA VAL A 184 -12.67 -19.14 3.40
C VAL A 184 -12.52 -19.24 1.89
N LEU A 185 -11.58 -20.06 1.40
CA LEU A 185 -11.34 -20.24 -0.03
C LEU A 185 -12.54 -20.81 -0.78
N ARG A 186 -13.40 -21.58 -0.09
CA ARG A 186 -14.67 -22.08 -0.63
C ARG A 186 -15.83 -21.10 -0.50
N CYS A 187 -15.71 -20.07 0.35
CA CYS A 187 -16.74 -19.05 0.54
C CYS A 187 -16.71 -18.04 -0.62
N ARG A 188 -17.51 -18.31 -1.66
CA ARG A 188 -17.63 -17.43 -2.84
C ARG A 188 -17.90 -15.96 -2.50
N PRO A 189 -18.83 -15.61 -1.58
CA PRO A 189 -19.04 -14.22 -1.17
C PRO A 189 -17.78 -13.54 -0.62
N ALA A 190 -17.04 -14.21 0.28
CA ALA A 190 -15.80 -13.66 0.83
C ALA A 190 -14.73 -13.54 -0.26
N MET A 191 -14.55 -14.57 -1.08
CA MET A 191 -13.55 -14.58 -2.16
C MET A 191 -13.80 -13.51 -3.22
N GLY A 192 -15.05 -13.14 -3.51
CA GLY A 192 -15.36 -12.02 -4.39
C GLY A 192 -14.73 -10.71 -3.92
N TYR A 193 -14.85 -10.41 -2.61
CA TYR A 193 -14.21 -9.22 -2.02
C TYR A 193 -12.69 -9.38 -1.91
N VAL A 194 -12.17 -10.56 -1.61
CA VAL A 194 -10.71 -10.82 -1.56
C VAL A 194 -10.05 -10.57 -2.91
N LEU A 195 -10.65 -11.06 -4.01
CA LEU A 195 -10.12 -10.87 -5.35
C LEU A 195 -10.27 -9.43 -5.83
N ALA A 196 -11.40 -8.77 -5.52
CA ALA A 196 -11.56 -7.34 -5.78
C ALA A 196 -10.52 -6.51 -5.00
N TYR A 197 -10.19 -6.91 -3.78
CA TYR A 197 -9.14 -6.26 -2.99
C TYR A 197 -7.75 -6.42 -3.59
N ALA A 198 -7.44 -7.59 -4.15
CA ALA A 198 -6.18 -7.80 -4.87
C ALA A 198 -6.06 -6.92 -6.11
N ALA A 199 -7.14 -6.77 -6.88
CA ALA A 199 -7.19 -5.87 -8.02
C ALA A 199 -7.05 -4.39 -7.60
N HIS A 200 -7.74 -3.99 -6.54
CA HIS A 200 -7.59 -2.66 -5.92
C HIS A 200 -6.16 -2.39 -5.46
N ASN A 201 -5.54 -3.33 -4.73
CA ASN A 201 -4.17 -3.17 -4.25
C ASN A 201 -3.14 -3.16 -5.38
N PHE A 202 -3.37 -3.93 -6.45
CA PHE A 202 -2.54 -3.86 -7.64
C PHE A 202 -2.50 -2.43 -8.18
N GLU A 203 -3.67 -1.82 -8.43
CA GLU A 203 -3.76 -0.44 -8.92
C GLU A 203 -3.18 0.56 -7.92
N LEU A 204 -3.60 0.49 -6.66
CA LEU A 204 -3.19 1.42 -5.61
C LEU A 204 -1.67 1.50 -5.44
N PHE A 205 -1.00 0.34 -5.41
CA PHE A 205 0.44 0.30 -5.17
C PHE A 205 1.26 0.45 -6.45
N ALA A 206 0.73 0.08 -7.62
CA ALA A 206 1.32 0.50 -8.90
C ALA A 206 1.32 2.04 -9.00
N PHE A 207 0.16 2.67 -8.79
CA PHE A 207 0.02 4.13 -8.80
C PHE A 207 0.99 4.79 -7.82
N ARG A 208 0.99 4.37 -6.54
CA ARG A 208 1.90 4.96 -5.53
C ARG A 208 3.38 4.77 -5.86
N SER A 209 3.77 3.63 -6.41
CA SER A 209 5.18 3.35 -6.71
C SER A 209 5.70 4.18 -7.87
N TRP A 210 4.84 4.42 -8.87
CA TRP A 210 5.20 5.09 -10.11
C TRP A 210 4.78 6.57 -10.16
N LEU A 211 4.04 7.08 -9.17
CA LEU A 211 3.52 8.45 -9.14
C LEU A 211 4.61 9.50 -9.29
N VAL A 212 5.70 9.41 -8.52
CA VAL A 212 6.78 10.40 -8.57
C VAL A 212 7.51 10.33 -9.91
N ALA A 213 7.83 9.13 -10.40
CA ALA A 213 8.45 8.95 -11.70
C ALA A 213 7.59 9.49 -12.85
N PHE A 214 6.27 9.27 -12.79
CA PHE A 214 5.33 9.83 -13.78
C PHE A 214 5.29 11.35 -13.72
N LEU A 215 5.24 11.95 -12.53
CA LEU A 215 5.23 13.40 -12.36
C LEU A 215 6.53 14.04 -12.85
N VAL A 216 7.68 13.43 -12.59
CA VAL A 216 8.99 13.86 -13.12
C VAL A 216 8.98 13.81 -14.65
N PHE A 217 8.56 12.68 -15.24
CA PHE A 217 8.45 12.54 -16.70
C PHE A 217 7.59 13.64 -17.34
N VAL A 218 6.44 13.95 -16.74
CA VAL A 218 5.55 15.01 -17.25
C VAL A 218 6.19 16.39 -17.08
N GLN A 219 6.82 16.67 -15.94
CA GLN A 219 7.49 17.95 -15.67
C GLN A 219 8.61 18.21 -16.69
N GLU A 220 9.40 17.19 -17.03
CA GLU A 220 10.44 17.28 -18.06
C GLU A 220 9.89 17.43 -19.48
N SER A 221 8.73 16.82 -19.75
CA SER A 221 8.09 16.86 -21.08
C SER A 221 7.25 18.13 -21.33
N SER A 222 6.90 18.87 -20.28
CA SER A 222 6.00 20.02 -20.36
C SER A 222 6.75 21.32 -20.66
N SER A 223 6.40 22.00 -21.75
CA SER A 223 7.04 23.26 -22.19
C SER A 223 6.45 24.53 -21.56
N GLY A 224 5.59 24.44 -20.53
CA GLY A 224 4.94 25.59 -19.91
C GLY A 224 4.48 25.38 -18.45
N LEU A 225 4.70 26.43 -17.62
CA LEU A 225 4.32 26.58 -16.21
C LEU A 225 4.44 25.28 -15.38
N ALA A 226 5.65 24.73 -15.29
CA ALA A 226 5.98 23.83 -14.20
C ALA A 226 5.77 24.61 -12.89
N THR A 227 5.05 24.02 -11.93
CA THR A 227 4.98 24.55 -10.57
C THR A 227 6.36 24.50 -9.92
N ASP A 228 6.70 25.45 -9.06
CA ASP A 228 7.94 25.41 -8.26
C ASP A 228 8.02 24.20 -7.29
N TRP A 229 6.95 23.40 -7.17
CA TRP A 229 6.88 22.25 -6.28
C TRP A 229 7.53 21.01 -6.89
N SER A 230 8.35 20.33 -6.10
CA SER A 230 8.94 19.04 -6.46
C SER A 230 7.86 17.96 -6.63
N ALA A 231 8.15 16.96 -7.47
CA ALA A 231 7.25 15.82 -7.70
C ALA A 231 6.89 15.07 -6.39
N THR A 232 7.78 15.04 -5.41
CA THR A 232 7.55 14.43 -4.08
C THR A 232 6.58 15.24 -3.22
N VAL A 233 6.62 16.58 -3.28
CA VAL A 233 5.64 17.44 -2.60
C VAL A 233 4.25 17.24 -3.23
N ILE A 234 4.17 17.22 -4.56
CA ILE A 234 2.91 16.96 -5.26
C ILE A 234 2.39 15.56 -4.93
N ALA A 235 3.23 14.53 -4.96
CA ALA A 235 2.84 13.18 -4.57
C ALA A 235 2.33 13.10 -3.12
N THR A 236 2.92 13.87 -2.21
CA THR A 236 2.43 14.00 -0.82
C THR A 236 1.00 14.50 -0.77
N VAL A 237 0.70 15.58 -1.50
CA VAL A 237 -0.65 16.17 -1.58
C VAL A 237 -1.64 15.21 -2.24
N VAL A 238 -1.23 14.52 -3.30
CA VAL A 238 -2.07 13.54 -3.99
C VAL A 238 -2.40 12.35 -3.08
N VAL A 239 -1.42 11.81 -2.35
CA VAL A 239 -1.61 10.61 -1.51
C VAL A 239 -2.36 10.91 -0.23
N ILE A 240 -2.25 12.13 0.35
CA ILE A 240 -2.96 12.48 1.58
C ILE A 240 -4.48 12.54 1.38
N ILE A 241 -4.94 12.85 0.17
CA ILE A 241 -6.36 12.82 -0.24
C ILE A 241 -6.94 11.40 -0.11
N GLY A 242 -6.11 10.36 -0.16
CA GLY A 242 -6.57 8.98 -0.09
C GLY A 242 -7.29 8.62 1.22
N LEU A 243 -6.93 9.26 2.34
CA LEU A 243 -7.58 9.04 3.64
C LEU A 243 -9.04 9.49 3.65
N PRO A 244 -9.37 10.77 3.40
CA PRO A 244 -10.76 11.21 3.39
C PRO A 244 -11.54 10.50 2.28
N SER A 245 -10.91 10.19 1.14
CA SER A 245 -11.54 9.43 0.06
C SER A 245 -12.05 8.06 0.52
N SER A 246 -11.20 7.25 1.16
CA SER A 246 -11.61 5.91 1.63
C SER A 246 -12.71 5.97 2.69
N VAL A 247 -12.70 6.97 3.57
CA VAL A 247 -13.73 7.12 4.61
C VAL A 247 -15.06 7.51 3.99
N VAL A 248 -15.07 8.55 3.15
CA VAL A 248 -16.27 9.03 2.45
C VAL A 248 -16.83 7.93 1.55
N GLY A 249 -15.97 7.23 0.82
CA GLY A 249 -16.38 6.09 -0.01
C GLY A 249 -17.07 4.99 0.82
N ASN A 250 -16.54 4.61 1.98
CA ASN A 250 -17.22 3.63 2.83
C ASN A 250 -18.60 4.12 3.34
N GLU A 251 -18.74 5.39 3.72
CA GLU A 251 -20.04 5.96 4.13
C GLU A 251 -21.04 5.96 2.97
N LEU A 252 -20.60 6.30 1.76
CA LEU A 252 -21.43 6.22 0.56
C LEU A 252 -21.83 4.77 0.25
N ALA A 253 -20.96 3.79 0.53
CA ALA A 253 -21.26 2.38 0.31
C ALA A 253 -22.37 1.87 1.24
N VAL A 254 -22.42 2.37 2.47
CA VAL A 254 -23.52 2.05 3.41
C VAL A 254 -24.84 2.63 2.90
N ARG A 255 -24.82 3.84 2.33
CA ARG A 255 -26.04 4.52 1.83
C ARG A 255 -26.55 3.99 0.49
N PHE A 256 -25.66 3.77 -0.47
CA PHE A 256 -26.01 3.44 -1.86
C PHE A 256 -25.86 1.95 -2.21
N GLY A 257 -25.43 1.14 -1.25
CA GLY A 257 -25.16 -0.28 -1.42
C GLY A 257 -23.69 -0.54 -1.79
N ARG A 258 -23.03 -1.34 -0.96
CA ARG A 258 -21.58 -1.57 -0.99
C ARG A 258 -21.04 -2.04 -2.34
N GLN A 259 -21.63 -3.12 -2.88
CA GLN A 259 -21.17 -3.66 -4.16
C GLN A 259 -21.42 -2.68 -5.32
N ARG A 260 -22.52 -1.93 -5.29
CA ARG A 260 -22.82 -0.93 -6.33
C ARG A 260 -21.77 0.17 -6.32
N LEU A 261 -21.44 0.71 -5.14
CA LEU A 261 -20.41 1.73 -5.03
C LEU A 261 -19.04 1.22 -5.48
N ILE A 262 -18.60 0.06 -4.97
CA ILE A 262 -17.29 -0.50 -5.35
C ILE A 262 -17.22 -0.66 -6.87
N THR A 263 -18.27 -1.18 -7.51
CA THR A 263 -18.31 -1.31 -8.97
C THR A 263 -18.17 0.03 -9.69
N VAL A 264 -18.92 1.06 -9.27
CA VAL A 264 -18.86 2.39 -9.89
C VAL A 264 -17.47 3.02 -9.70
N VAL A 265 -16.90 2.93 -8.51
CA VAL A 265 -15.59 3.49 -8.19
C VAL A 265 -14.48 2.79 -8.98
N MET A 266 -14.44 1.45 -9.00
CA MET A 266 -13.42 0.70 -9.73
C MET A 266 -13.50 0.93 -11.24
N LEU A 267 -14.71 1.00 -11.82
CA LEU A 267 -14.87 1.33 -13.24
C LEU A 267 -14.50 2.78 -13.54
N GLY A 268 -14.85 3.72 -12.65
CA GLY A 268 -14.43 5.11 -12.76
C GLY A 268 -12.90 5.26 -12.70
N SER A 269 -12.25 4.53 -11.78
CA SER A 269 -10.80 4.45 -11.66
C SER A 269 -10.18 3.91 -12.94
N ALA A 270 -10.71 2.81 -13.49
CA ALA A 270 -10.25 2.25 -14.76
C ALA A 270 -10.34 3.25 -15.92
N ILE A 271 -11.45 4.00 -16.04
CA ILE A 271 -11.62 5.03 -17.08
C ILE A 271 -10.59 6.15 -16.92
N LEU A 272 -10.37 6.63 -15.69
CA LEU A 272 -9.37 7.65 -15.42
C LEU A 272 -7.94 7.17 -15.70
N ALA A 273 -7.60 5.95 -15.28
CA ALA A 273 -6.31 5.34 -15.56
C ALA A 273 -6.04 5.25 -17.07
N MET A 274 -7.02 4.78 -17.87
CA MET A 274 -6.89 4.75 -19.33
C MET A 274 -6.62 6.13 -19.94
N GLY A 275 -7.03 7.23 -19.29
CA GLY A 275 -6.76 8.59 -19.75
C GLY A 275 -5.43 9.17 -19.28
N ILE A 276 -5.06 8.94 -18.01
CA ILE A 276 -3.93 9.64 -17.35
C ILE A 276 -2.60 9.39 -18.04
N GLY A 277 -2.30 8.14 -18.41
CA GLY A 277 -1.02 7.82 -19.03
C GLY A 277 -0.81 8.52 -20.38
N PHE A 278 -1.89 8.83 -21.09
CA PHE A 278 -1.83 9.60 -22.33
C PHE A 278 -1.92 11.11 -22.09
N ALA A 279 -2.47 11.55 -20.97
CA ALA A 279 -2.72 12.95 -20.64
C ALA A 279 -1.47 13.82 -20.43
N ALA A 280 -0.25 13.30 -20.63
CA ALA A 280 1.00 14.03 -20.51
C ALA A 280 1.13 15.23 -21.49
N TYR A 281 0.32 15.29 -22.56
CA TYR A 281 0.24 16.45 -23.45
C TYR A 281 -0.68 17.58 -22.95
N LEU A 282 -1.47 17.33 -21.90
CA LEU A 282 -2.37 18.34 -21.34
C LEU A 282 -1.56 19.42 -20.59
N PRO A 283 -2.13 20.63 -20.43
CA PRO A 283 -1.56 21.62 -19.52
C PRO A 283 -1.35 21.01 -18.13
N TYR A 284 -0.18 21.28 -17.53
CA TYR A 284 0.25 20.62 -16.30
C TYR A 284 -0.79 20.66 -15.17
N TRP A 285 -1.44 21.83 -14.96
CA TRP A 285 -2.48 21.97 -13.94
C TRP A 285 -3.69 21.05 -14.16
N LEU A 286 -4.07 20.78 -15.42
CA LEU A 286 -5.19 19.92 -15.76
C LEU A 286 -4.84 18.46 -15.48
N LEU A 287 -3.59 18.06 -15.77
CA LEU A 287 -3.09 16.76 -15.36
C LEU A 287 -3.11 16.60 -13.84
N LEU A 288 -2.66 17.61 -13.08
CA LEU A 288 -2.69 17.54 -11.61
C LEU A 288 -4.11 17.35 -11.07
N VAL A 289 -5.11 18.05 -11.65
CA VAL A 289 -6.52 17.83 -11.30
C VAL A 289 -6.94 16.39 -11.59
N LEU A 290 -6.60 15.85 -12.76
CA LEU A 290 -6.91 14.45 -13.13
C LEU A 290 -6.24 13.44 -12.19
N VAL A 291 -4.98 13.65 -11.83
CA VAL A 291 -4.23 12.80 -10.89
C VAL A 291 -4.84 12.85 -9.49
N CYS A 292 -5.28 14.02 -9.03
CA CYS A 292 -6.01 14.15 -7.76
C CYS A 292 -7.36 13.42 -7.78
N VAL A 293 -8.13 13.55 -8.87
CA VAL A 293 -9.41 12.83 -9.04
C VAL A 293 -9.17 11.32 -9.09
N TYR A 294 -8.11 10.88 -9.77
CA TYR A 294 -7.73 9.47 -9.79
C TYR A 294 -7.28 8.96 -8.43
N ALA A 295 -6.50 9.72 -7.67
CA ALA A 295 -6.13 9.34 -6.31
C ALA A 295 -7.36 9.18 -5.40
N VAL A 296 -8.42 9.98 -5.60
CA VAL A 296 -9.72 9.77 -4.95
C VAL A 296 -10.31 8.43 -5.37
N THR A 297 -10.48 8.16 -6.67
CA THR A 297 -11.13 6.92 -7.13
C THR A 297 -10.36 5.65 -6.75
N VAL A 298 -9.03 5.69 -6.82
CA VAL A 298 -8.13 4.57 -6.45
C VAL A 298 -8.27 4.18 -4.98
N THR A 299 -8.73 5.09 -4.11
CA THR A 299 -8.79 4.85 -2.66
C THR A 299 -10.20 4.77 -2.09
N ALA A 300 -11.22 5.28 -2.80
CA ALA A 300 -12.59 5.39 -2.29
C ALA A 300 -13.25 4.04 -1.97
N ASP A 301 -12.90 2.97 -2.67
CA ASP A 301 -13.46 1.62 -2.49
C ASP A 301 -12.75 0.81 -1.39
N SER A 302 -11.55 1.19 -0.95
CA SER A 302 -10.69 0.40 -0.06
C SER A 302 -11.38 -0.03 1.25
N GLY A 303 -11.96 0.94 1.97
CA GLY A 303 -12.71 0.68 3.21
C GLY A 303 -13.97 -0.16 2.96
N SER A 304 -14.65 0.09 1.84
CA SER A 304 -15.86 -0.63 1.44
C SER A 304 -15.58 -2.11 1.16
N ILE A 305 -14.49 -2.42 0.46
CA ILE A 305 -14.05 -3.78 0.16
C ILE A 305 -13.72 -4.53 1.46
N THR A 306 -12.96 -3.89 2.34
CA THR A 306 -12.57 -4.47 3.65
C THR A 306 -13.79 -4.75 4.53
N ALA A 307 -14.72 -3.81 4.63
CA ALA A 307 -15.97 -4.03 5.37
C ALA A 307 -16.85 -5.12 4.71
N GLY A 308 -16.79 -5.23 3.38
CA GLY A 308 -17.45 -6.26 2.59
C GLY A 308 -16.96 -7.66 2.92
N VAL A 309 -15.65 -7.88 2.93
CA VAL A 309 -15.08 -9.20 3.22
C VAL A 309 -15.36 -9.64 4.66
N VAL A 310 -15.31 -8.72 5.63
CA VAL A 310 -15.64 -9.00 7.03
C VAL A 310 -17.10 -9.43 7.19
N ALA A 311 -18.02 -8.77 6.49
CA ALA A 311 -19.44 -9.11 6.50
C ALA A 311 -19.74 -10.44 5.80
N ALA A 312 -18.96 -10.78 4.76
CA ALA A 312 -19.10 -12.01 4.00
C ALA A 312 -18.35 -13.22 4.60
N ALA A 313 -17.58 -13.02 5.68
CA ALA A 313 -16.79 -14.06 6.32
C ALA A 313 -17.68 -15.21 6.85
N PRO A 314 -17.32 -16.49 6.63
CA PRO A 314 -18.02 -17.62 7.23
C PRO A 314 -18.05 -17.51 8.76
N GLN A 315 -19.15 -17.98 9.38
CA GLN A 315 -19.30 -17.97 10.84
C GLN A 315 -18.13 -18.73 11.49
N GLY A 316 -17.48 -18.10 12.48
CA GLY A 316 -16.30 -18.67 13.16
C GLY A 316 -14.96 -18.47 12.44
N TYR A 317 -14.94 -18.02 11.17
CA TYR A 317 -13.70 -17.90 10.36
C TYR A 317 -13.31 -16.46 10.03
N ARG A 318 -13.71 -15.46 10.83
CA ARG A 318 -13.39 -14.05 10.58
C ARG A 318 -11.88 -13.77 10.54
N GLY A 319 -11.11 -14.35 11.47
CA GLY A 319 -9.64 -14.20 11.51
C GLY A 319 -8.96 -14.79 10.27
N ALA A 320 -9.29 -16.05 9.94
CA ALA A 320 -8.80 -16.70 8.71
C ALA A 320 -9.19 -15.92 7.45
N THR A 321 -10.40 -15.35 7.42
CA THR A 321 -10.87 -14.53 6.29
C THR A 321 -10.02 -13.28 6.11
N MET A 322 -9.68 -12.58 7.20
CA MET A 322 -8.80 -11.40 7.16
C MET A 322 -7.37 -11.76 6.78
N ALA A 323 -6.88 -12.94 7.19
CA ALA A 323 -5.57 -13.43 6.77
C ALA A 323 -5.52 -13.69 5.25
N VAL A 324 -6.49 -14.43 4.70
CA VAL A 324 -6.58 -14.66 3.24
C VAL A 324 -6.75 -13.34 2.49
N HIS A 325 -7.60 -12.44 2.98
CA HIS A 325 -7.79 -11.11 2.40
C HIS A 325 -6.48 -10.31 2.33
N SER A 326 -5.71 -10.29 3.41
CA SER A 326 -4.42 -9.60 3.44
C SER A 326 -3.39 -10.29 2.54
N MET A 327 -3.24 -11.61 2.61
CA MET A 327 -2.27 -12.34 1.79
C MET A 327 -2.53 -12.16 0.29
N ILE A 328 -3.73 -12.46 -0.18
CA ILE A 328 -4.06 -12.35 -1.60
C ILE A 328 -4.06 -10.87 -2.04
N GLY A 329 -4.56 -9.98 -1.17
CA GLY A 329 -4.53 -8.54 -1.39
C GLY A 329 -3.13 -7.98 -1.60
N PHE A 330 -2.19 -8.28 -0.71
CA PHE A 330 -0.80 -7.81 -0.80
C PHE A 330 0.00 -8.54 -1.90
N GLY A 331 -0.46 -9.69 -2.37
CA GLY A 331 0.01 -10.28 -3.63
C GLY A 331 -0.22 -9.33 -4.81
N GLY A 332 -1.36 -8.64 -4.85
CA GLY A 332 -1.63 -7.54 -5.79
C GLY A 332 -0.64 -6.38 -5.62
N SER A 333 -0.36 -5.97 -4.37
CA SER A 333 0.62 -4.91 -4.06
C SER A 333 2.05 -5.24 -4.51
N PHE A 334 2.44 -6.52 -4.47
CA PHE A 334 3.73 -6.99 -4.99
C PHE A 334 3.74 -6.96 -6.52
N ALA A 335 2.68 -7.49 -7.16
CA ALA A 335 2.60 -7.61 -8.62
C ALA A 335 2.42 -6.27 -9.33
N GLY A 336 1.69 -5.31 -8.74
CA GLY A 336 1.35 -4.02 -9.34
C GLY A 336 2.56 -3.22 -9.81
N PRO A 337 3.47 -2.81 -8.91
CA PRO A 337 4.66 -2.04 -9.26
C PRO A 337 5.56 -2.77 -10.27
N LEU A 338 5.71 -4.08 -10.10
CA LEU A 338 6.52 -4.92 -10.99
C LEU A 338 5.96 -4.93 -12.41
N MET A 339 4.69 -5.30 -12.57
CA MET A 339 4.08 -5.42 -13.89
C MET A 339 3.96 -4.05 -14.58
N PHE A 340 3.74 -2.98 -13.82
CA PHE A 340 3.77 -1.62 -14.35
C PHE A 340 5.15 -1.29 -14.93
N GLY A 341 6.24 -1.62 -14.21
CA GLY A 341 7.61 -1.45 -14.70
C GLY A 341 7.94 -2.29 -15.93
N VAL A 342 7.50 -3.56 -15.97
CA VAL A 342 7.65 -4.44 -17.13
C VAL A 342 6.98 -3.82 -18.36
N VAL A 343 5.75 -3.30 -18.21
CA VAL A 343 5.04 -2.64 -19.31
C VAL A 343 5.80 -1.40 -19.79
N LEU A 344 6.33 -0.58 -18.88
CA LEU A 344 7.14 0.58 -19.28
C LEU A 344 8.34 0.15 -20.14
N ASP A 345 9.11 -0.86 -19.73
CA ASP A 345 10.28 -1.32 -20.49
C ASP A 345 9.91 -1.84 -21.88
N VAL A 346 8.87 -2.67 -22.02
CA VAL A 346 8.52 -3.27 -23.33
C VAL A 346 7.80 -2.32 -24.29
N THR A 347 7.30 -1.18 -23.82
CA THR A 347 6.53 -0.22 -24.62
C THR A 347 7.23 1.11 -24.89
N GLY A 348 8.47 1.28 -24.42
CA GLY A 348 9.28 2.48 -24.69
C GLY A 348 10.12 3.01 -23.53
N GLY A 349 10.39 2.19 -22.52
CA GLY A 349 11.30 2.49 -21.40
C GLY A 349 10.84 3.58 -20.43
N GLY A 350 9.58 4.02 -20.47
CA GLY A 350 9.11 5.17 -19.69
C GLY A 350 9.52 6.53 -20.26
N VAL A 351 10.15 6.57 -21.45
CA VAL A 351 10.65 7.80 -22.09
C VAL A 351 9.61 8.42 -23.04
N VAL A 352 8.57 7.67 -23.39
CA VAL A 352 7.51 8.10 -24.31
C VAL A 352 6.14 8.02 -23.65
N ILE A 353 5.24 8.94 -24.00
CA ILE A 353 3.86 8.98 -23.49
C ILE A 353 3.13 7.65 -23.67
N ALA A 354 3.33 6.97 -24.81
CA ALA A 354 2.71 5.67 -25.08
C ALA A 354 3.05 4.60 -24.03
N SER A 355 4.24 4.66 -23.44
CA SER A 355 4.67 3.69 -22.43
C SER A 355 3.92 3.87 -21.11
N TRP A 356 3.77 5.12 -20.65
CA TRP A 356 2.93 5.48 -19.51
C TRP A 356 1.45 5.15 -19.77
N GLY A 357 0.95 5.48 -20.97
CA GLY A 357 -0.38 5.09 -21.44
C GLY A 357 -0.64 3.59 -21.28
N ALA A 358 0.25 2.75 -21.80
CA ALA A 358 0.14 1.29 -21.70
C ALA A 358 0.17 0.78 -20.25
N ALA A 359 1.04 1.34 -19.40
CA ALA A 359 1.18 0.92 -18.01
C ALA A 359 -0.05 1.30 -17.15
N PHE A 360 -0.64 2.48 -17.37
CA PHE A 360 -1.90 2.84 -16.73
C PHE A 360 -3.09 2.04 -17.29
N VAL A 361 -3.11 1.70 -18.60
CA VAL A 361 -4.11 0.78 -19.17
C VAL A 361 -4.04 -0.61 -18.52
N LEU A 362 -2.84 -1.13 -18.23
CA LEU A 362 -2.70 -2.37 -17.46
C LEU A 362 -3.40 -2.25 -16.08
N SER A 363 -3.16 -1.16 -15.36
CA SER A 363 -3.82 -0.90 -14.07
C SER A 363 -5.34 -0.83 -14.21
N ALA A 364 -5.82 -0.18 -15.28
CA ALA A 364 -7.24 -0.08 -15.61
C ALA A 364 -7.88 -1.45 -15.86
N VAL A 365 -7.21 -2.31 -16.65
CA VAL A 365 -7.69 -3.66 -16.96
C VAL A 365 -7.77 -4.50 -15.68
N VAL A 366 -6.75 -4.43 -14.83
CA VAL A 366 -6.73 -5.21 -13.59
C VAL A 366 -7.81 -4.74 -12.62
N VAL A 367 -7.95 -3.43 -12.39
CA VAL A 367 -8.99 -2.93 -11.46
C VAL A 367 -10.41 -3.20 -11.97
N ALA A 368 -10.62 -3.21 -13.29
CA ALA A 368 -11.90 -3.57 -13.91
C ALA A 368 -12.32 -5.04 -13.68
N LEU A 369 -11.38 -5.93 -13.29
CA LEU A 369 -11.72 -7.30 -12.87
C LEU A 369 -12.43 -7.34 -11.51
N GLY A 370 -12.25 -6.34 -10.65
CA GLY A 370 -12.89 -6.27 -9.33
C GLY A 370 -14.43 -6.38 -9.39
N PRO A 371 -15.11 -5.53 -10.19
CA PRO A 371 -16.54 -5.67 -10.46
C PRO A 371 -16.96 -7.05 -10.97
N VAL A 372 -16.13 -7.69 -11.81
CA VAL A 372 -16.39 -9.04 -12.34
C VAL A 372 -16.33 -10.07 -11.21
N PHE A 373 -15.33 -10.00 -10.32
CA PHE A 373 -15.25 -10.88 -9.15
C PHE A 373 -16.43 -10.70 -8.18
N LEU A 374 -16.87 -9.46 -7.97
CA LEU A 374 -18.05 -9.19 -7.16
C LEU A 374 -19.34 -9.73 -7.81
N ALA A 375 -19.48 -9.60 -9.13
CA ALA A 375 -20.61 -10.18 -9.85
C ALA A 375 -20.59 -11.72 -9.81
N TRP A 376 -19.41 -12.34 -9.96
CA TRP A 376 -19.22 -13.78 -9.81
C TRP A 376 -19.68 -14.28 -8.43
N SER A 377 -19.37 -13.54 -7.36
CA SER A 377 -19.75 -13.92 -6.00
C SER A 377 -21.26 -13.94 -5.74
N ARG A 378 -22.08 -13.40 -6.65
CA ARG A 378 -23.56 -13.40 -6.57
C ARG A 378 -24.22 -14.61 -7.22
N ARG A 379 -23.53 -15.33 -8.10
CA ARG A 379 -24.14 -16.43 -8.85
C ARG A 379 -24.30 -17.63 -7.91
N HIS A 380 -25.54 -17.87 -7.49
CA HIS A 380 -25.96 -19.04 -6.72
C HIS A 380 -25.97 -20.30 -7.59
#